data_AF-A0A1M5NC78-F1
#
_entry.id   AF-A0A1M5NC78-F1
#
_cell.length_a   1.000
_cell.length_b   1.000
_cell.length_c   1.000
_cell.angle_alpha   90.00
_cell.angle_beta   90.00
_cell.angle_gamma   90.00
#
_symmetry.space_group_name_H-M   'P 1'
#
loop_
_entity.id
_entity.type
_entity.pdbx_description
1 polymer ?
#
loop_
_entity_poly.entity_id
_entity_poly.type
_entity_poly.pdbx_seq_one_letter_code
_entity_poly.pdbx_strand_id
1 'polypeptide(L)'
;MSKEETQQTIGRLLQGPTDRDAIHVAVAPVYCFETIYPGQHIGFVDGNAERGIVSAKVPAERMIGIADPFLRSPIGSGGMFWMFLYPNTVTGLKHLWKHPAFDVDVAKAVADKKAASEAWLRNFCENSDGPSYDNLIKAALNGGAWADEEDSYYSISIEDGHFGVYGTDAHGEIPSEFWDHLEALTGFKVTERPEYFSCSC
;
A
#
# COMPACT_ATOMS: atom_id res chain seq x y z
N MET A 1 20.35 35.75 -8.24
CA MET A 1 20.72 34.34 -7.96
C MET A 1 20.34 33.50 -9.17
N SER A 2 21.14 32.49 -9.51
CA SER A 2 20.71 31.45 -10.46
C SER A 2 19.66 30.54 -9.82
N LYS A 3 18.98 29.75 -10.64
CA LYS A 3 18.02 28.75 -10.18
C LYS A 3 18.63 27.74 -9.22
N GLU A 4 19.86 27.31 -9.51
CA GLU A 4 20.62 26.40 -8.68
C GLU A 4 20.96 27.04 -7.31
N GLU A 5 21.32 28.33 -7.28
CA GLU A 5 21.56 29.06 -6.04
C GLU A 5 20.27 29.23 -5.21
N THR A 6 19.14 29.54 -5.86
CA THR A 6 17.83 29.62 -5.19
C THR A 6 17.47 28.28 -4.55
N GLN A 7 17.67 27.17 -5.25
CA GLN A 7 17.35 25.83 -4.72
C GLN A 7 18.25 25.43 -3.53
N GLN A 8 19.51 25.87 -3.50
CA GLN A 8 20.44 25.60 -2.41
C GLN A 8 20.16 26.41 -1.13
N THR A 9 19.39 27.50 -1.23
CA THR A 9 19.09 28.40 -0.11
C THR A 9 17.75 28.15 0.56
N ILE A 10 16.89 27.29 0.00
CA ILE A 10 15.62 26.89 0.62
C ILE A 10 15.86 26.24 1.99
N GLY A 11 15.03 26.61 2.98
CA GLY A 11 15.17 26.18 4.37
C GLY A 11 16.19 26.98 5.18
N ARG A 12 16.74 28.08 4.62
CA ARG A 12 17.68 28.99 5.28
C ARG A 12 17.18 30.42 5.26
N LEU A 13 17.71 31.25 6.16
CA LEU A 13 17.51 32.70 6.12
C LEU A 13 18.32 33.30 4.96
N LEU A 14 17.65 34.07 4.10
CA LEU A 14 18.30 34.79 3.00
C LEU A 14 19.16 35.95 3.53
N GLN A 15 20.26 36.24 2.84
CA GLN A 15 21.17 37.34 3.14
C GLN A 15 21.24 38.29 1.94
N GLY A 16 20.90 39.56 2.16
CA GLY A 16 20.94 40.59 1.11
C GLY A 16 19.79 40.53 0.10
N PRO A 17 19.82 41.41 -0.92
CA PRO A 17 18.79 41.47 -1.95
C PRO A 17 18.87 40.25 -2.88
N THR A 18 17.70 39.68 -3.19
CA THR A 18 17.54 38.47 -4.00
C THR A 18 16.40 38.64 -5.00
N ASP A 19 16.54 38.06 -6.19
CA ASP A 19 15.51 38.11 -7.23
C ASP A 19 14.47 36.99 -7.04
N ARG A 20 13.31 37.14 -7.69
CA ARG A 20 12.25 36.12 -7.69
C ARG A 20 12.62 35.00 -8.65
N ASP A 21 12.30 33.77 -8.26
CA ASP A 21 12.53 32.59 -9.09
C ASP A 21 11.48 31.50 -8.80
N ALA A 22 11.38 30.53 -9.70
CA ALA A 22 10.51 29.37 -9.57
C ALA A 22 11.35 28.09 -9.49
N ILE A 23 11.13 27.32 -8.42
CA ILE A 23 11.83 26.06 -8.17
C ILE A 23 10.87 24.87 -8.30
N HIS A 24 11.43 23.70 -8.62
CA HIS A 24 10.70 22.44 -8.58
C HIS A 24 10.97 21.76 -7.24
N VAL A 25 9.93 21.27 -6.58
CA VAL A 25 10.04 20.48 -5.36
C VAL A 25 9.55 19.08 -5.65
N ALA A 26 10.33 18.07 -5.26
CA ALA A 26 9.95 16.68 -5.42
C ALA A 26 8.86 16.33 -4.40
N VAL A 27 7.83 15.62 -4.86
CA VAL A 27 6.72 15.17 -4.03
C VAL A 27 6.54 13.66 -4.15
N ALA A 28 6.03 13.04 -3.09
CA ALA A 28 5.65 11.63 -3.06
C ALA A 28 4.25 11.46 -2.45
N PRO A 29 3.41 10.56 -2.99
CA PRO A 29 2.13 10.24 -2.38
C PRO A 29 2.36 9.36 -1.14
N VAL A 30 1.73 9.71 -0.02
CA VAL A 30 1.87 9.01 1.26
C VAL A 30 0.55 8.93 2.02
N TYR A 31 0.48 8.05 3.02
CA TYR A 31 -0.66 7.84 3.90
C TYR A 31 -0.29 8.09 5.37
N CYS A 32 -1.24 8.52 6.20
CA CYS A 32 -1.06 8.62 7.66
C CYS A 32 -2.12 7.82 8.43
N PHE A 33 -1.77 7.29 9.60
CA PHE A 33 -2.71 6.65 10.56
C PHE A 33 -2.92 7.49 11.84
N GLU A 34 -2.63 8.78 11.72
CA GLU A 34 -2.80 9.77 12.76
C GLU A 34 -3.20 11.10 12.12
N THR A 35 -3.55 12.08 12.96
CA THR A 35 -3.79 13.44 12.47
C THR A 35 -2.47 14.11 12.10
N ILE A 36 -2.33 14.53 10.85
CA ILE A 36 -1.17 15.28 10.34
C ILE A 36 -1.61 16.69 9.94
N TYR A 37 -0.82 17.69 10.33
CA TYR A 37 -1.10 19.09 10.01
C TYR A 37 -0.34 19.54 8.74
N PRO A 38 -0.89 20.48 7.95
CA PRO A 38 -0.19 21.06 6.81
C PRO A 38 1.18 21.63 7.21
N GLY A 39 2.23 21.32 6.44
CA GLY A 39 3.60 21.76 6.69
C GLY A 39 4.34 21.02 7.83
N GLN A 40 3.70 20.06 8.50
CA GLN A 40 4.35 19.29 9.55
C GLN A 40 5.43 18.36 8.99
N HIS A 41 6.57 18.28 9.68
CA HIS A 41 7.66 17.39 9.32
C HIS A 41 7.29 15.92 9.58
N ILE A 42 7.56 15.08 8.60
CA ILE A 42 7.15 13.68 8.57
C ILE A 42 8.25 12.78 8.00
N GLY A 43 8.21 11.52 8.38
CA GLY A 43 9.04 10.47 7.81
C GLY A 43 8.32 9.12 7.83
N PHE A 44 8.92 8.12 7.19
CA PHE A 44 8.33 6.79 7.14
C PHE A 44 8.36 6.11 8.50
N VAL A 45 7.25 5.45 8.86
CA VAL A 45 7.21 4.53 9.99
C VAL A 45 8.11 3.32 9.67
N ASP A 46 8.83 2.79 10.67
CA ASP A 46 9.75 1.67 10.47
C ASP A 46 9.08 0.51 9.73
N GLY A 47 9.78 -0.04 8.73
CA GLY A 47 9.30 -1.13 7.88
C GLY A 47 8.18 -0.77 6.89
N ASN A 48 7.75 0.49 6.80
CA ASN A 48 6.59 0.88 5.99
C ASN A 48 6.89 1.87 4.85
N ALA A 49 8.17 2.08 4.50
CA ALA A 49 8.56 2.97 3.40
C ALA A 49 7.95 2.54 2.05
N GLU A 50 7.94 1.23 1.76
CA GLU A 50 7.35 0.68 0.52
C GLU A 50 5.83 0.87 0.44
N ARG A 51 5.17 0.94 1.59
CA ARG A 51 3.72 1.16 1.71
C ARG A 51 3.37 2.66 1.74
N GLY A 52 4.37 3.54 1.78
CA GLY A 52 4.17 4.99 1.82
C GLY A 52 3.55 5.50 3.13
N ILE A 53 3.69 4.78 4.24
CA ILE A 53 3.06 5.17 5.52
C ILE A 53 4.00 6.09 6.31
N VAL A 54 3.51 7.28 6.64
CA VAL A 54 4.27 8.32 7.34
C VAL A 54 3.68 8.69 8.69
N SER A 55 4.54 9.24 9.55
CA SER A 55 4.16 9.77 10.86
C SER A 55 5.00 11.01 11.17
N ALA A 56 4.43 11.92 11.97
CA ALA A 56 5.16 13.05 12.53
C ALA A 56 5.83 12.76 13.88
N LYS A 57 5.65 11.54 14.40
CA LYS A 57 6.24 11.07 15.67
C LYS A 57 7.53 10.28 15.48
N VAL A 58 7.96 10.08 14.24
CA VAL A 58 9.26 9.47 13.97
C VAL A 58 10.39 10.37 14.52
N PRO A 59 11.53 9.80 14.92
CA PRO A 59 12.72 10.56 15.25
C PRO A 59 13.11 11.57 14.17
N ALA A 60 13.63 12.74 14.57
CA ALA A 60 13.88 13.87 13.69
C ALA A 60 14.85 13.53 12.54
N GLU A 61 15.85 12.68 12.80
CA GLU A 61 16.82 12.21 11.83
C GLU A 61 16.23 11.30 10.73
N ARG A 62 15.00 10.81 10.93
CA ARG A 62 14.26 9.99 9.96
C ARG A 62 13.18 10.76 9.22
N MET A 63 12.96 12.03 9.56
CA MET A 63 12.07 12.89 8.79
C MET A 63 12.72 13.21 7.45
N ILE A 64 11.94 13.16 6.37
CA ILE A 64 12.45 13.32 4.99
C ILE A 64 11.69 14.37 4.19
N GLY A 65 10.64 14.94 4.77
CA GLY A 65 9.78 15.90 4.10
C GLY A 65 8.77 16.55 5.04
N ILE A 66 7.89 17.35 4.46
CA ILE A 66 6.74 17.95 5.13
C ILE A 66 5.44 17.52 4.47
N ALA A 67 4.36 17.46 5.24
CA ALA A 67 3.02 17.35 4.69
C ALA A 67 2.68 18.57 3.82
N ASP A 68 1.89 18.37 2.77
CA ASP A 68 1.48 19.42 1.83
C ASP A 68 1.09 20.72 2.55
N PRO A 69 1.92 21.78 2.45
CA PRO A 69 1.70 23.02 3.19
C PRO A 69 0.54 23.85 2.63
N PHE A 70 -0.03 23.47 1.48
CA PHE A 70 -1.15 24.16 0.85
C PHE A 70 -2.52 23.60 1.26
N LEU A 71 -2.54 22.49 1.99
CA LEU A 71 -3.77 21.98 2.60
C LEU A 71 -4.31 22.97 3.63
N ARG A 72 -5.64 23.17 3.62
CA ARG A 72 -6.32 24.14 4.50
C ARG A 72 -6.78 23.55 5.83
N SER A 73 -6.74 22.23 5.95
CA SER A 73 -7.19 21.48 7.11
C SER A 73 -6.27 20.29 7.39
N PRO A 74 -6.25 19.77 8.63
CA PRO A 74 -5.50 18.55 8.95
C PRO A 74 -5.99 17.35 8.14
N ILE A 75 -5.08 16.39 7.92
CA ILE A 75 -5.38 15.08 7.34
C ILE A 75 -5.72 14.13 8.49
N GLY A 76 -6.86 13.44 8.39
CA GLY A 76 -7.26 12.38 9.33
C GLY A 76 -6.55 11.05 9.07
N SER A 77 -6.69 10.11 10.00
CA SER A 77 -6.20 8.74 9.84
C SER A 77 -6.77 8.08 8.57
N GLY A 78 -5.94 7.33 7.85
CA GLY A 78 -6.24 6.73 6.54
C GLY A 78 -6.09 7.68 5.35
N GLY A 79 -5.86 8.98 5.58
CA GLY A 79 -5.80 9.97 4.51
C GLY A 79 -4.54 9.86 3.65
N MET A 80 -4.71 9.99 2.33
CA MET A 80 -3.62 10.09 1.37
C MET A 80 -3.35 11.56 1.03
N PHE A 81 -2.08 11.96 1.00
CA PHE A 81 -1.68 13.33 0.71
C PHE A 81 -0.28 13.40 0.07
N TRP A 82 0.09 14.59 -0.42
CA TRP A 82 1.44 14.82 -0.93
C TRP A 82 2.40 15.12 0.21
N MET A 83 3.50 14.37 0.28
CA MET A 83 4.67 14.77 1.05
C MET A 83 5.61 15.54 0.13
N PHE A 84 6.00 16.74 0.55
CA PHE A 84 7.05 17.54 -0.07
C PHE A 84 8.38 17.10 0.51
N LEU A 85 9.22 16.47 -0.29
CA LEU A 85 10.54 16.02 0.14
C LEU A 85 11.42 17.22 0.46
N TYR A 86 12.33 17.05 1.41
CA TYR A 86 13.29 18.09 1.72
C TYR A 86 14.13 18.46 0.48
N PRO A 87 14.38 19.77 0.25
CA PRO A 87 15.22 20.21 -0.84
C PRO A 87 16.58 19.52 -0.82
N ASN A 88 17.13 19.24 -2.01
CA ASN A 88 18.47 18.68 -2.19
C ASN A 88 18.69 17.27 -1.59
N THR A 89 17.61 16.53 -1.27
CA THR A 89 17.70 15.14 -0.77
C THR A 89 17.50 14.08 -1.86
N VAL A 90 16.92 14.45 -3.00
CA VAL A 90 16.73 13.53 -4.15
C VAL A 90 18.08 13.26 -4.81
N THR A 91 18.52 12.01 -4.82
CA THR A 91 19.82 11.58 -5.35
C THR A 91 19.78 11.14 -6.82
N GLY A 92 18.60 10.93 -7.38
CA GLY A 92 18.43 10.56 -8.78
C GLY A 92 16.98 10.61 -9.24
N LEU A 93 16.79 10.83 -10.53
CA LEU A 93 15.49 10.78 -11.19
C LEU A 93 15.60 9.80 -12.36
N LYS A 94 14.67 8.85 -12.44
CA LYS A 94 14.53 7.97 -13.60
C LYS A 94 13.44 8.52 -14.49
N HIS A 95 13.79 8.97 -15.70
CA HIS A 95 12.79 9.22 -16.73
C HIS A 95 12.25 7.88 -17.22
N LEU A 96 11.03 7.56 -16.81
CA LEU A 96 10.33 6.37 -17.28
C LEU A 96 9.65 6.71 -18.60
N TRP A 97 10.25 6.30 -19.72
CA TRP A 97 9.59 6.33 -21.02
C TRP A 97 8.60 5.17 -21.09
N LYS A 98 7.34 5.49 -21.39
CA LYS A 98 6.30 4.50 -21.71
C LYS A 98 6.20 4.36 -23.22
N HIS A 99 6.17 3.12 -23.71
CA HIS A 99 5.94 2.83 -25.12
C HIS A 99 4.79 1.81 -25.20
N PRO A 100 3.75 2.04 -26.01
CA PRO A 100 2.56 1.18 -26.07
C PRO A 100 2.87 -0.30 -26.29
N ALA A 101 3.90 -0.64 -27.10
CA ALA A 101 4.28 -2.03 -27.32
C ALA A 101 4.77 -2.77 -26.06
N PHE A 102 5.30 -2.06 -25.05
CA PHE A 102 5.70 -2.68 -23.78
C PHE A 102 4.52 -2.84 -22.81
N ASP A 103 3.47 -2.03 -22.97
CA ASP A 103 2.26 -2.15 -22.14
C ASP A 103 1.42 -3.37 -22.56
N VAL A 104 1.40 -3.76 -23.85
CA VAL A 104 0.60 -4.92 -24.31
C VAL A 104 1.17 -6.23 -23.77
N ASP A 105 2.48 -6.43 -23.82
CA ASP A 105 3.09 -7.69 -23.39
C ASP A 105 3.06 -7.84 -21.87
N VAL A 106 3.23 -6.76 -21.12
CA VAL A 106 3.13 -6.78 -19.65
C VAL A 106 1.67 -6.93 -19.20
N ALA A 107 0.74 -6.17 -19.77
CA ALA A 107 -0.67 -6.28 -19.42
C ALA A 107 -1.23 -7.65 -19.81
N LYS A 108 -0.83 -8.20 -20.96
CA LYS A 108 -1.20 -9.55 -21.37
C LYS A 108 -0.57 -10.60 -20.45
N ALA A 109 0.71 -10.50 -20.12
CA ALA A 109 1.35 -11.45 -19.19
C ALA A 109 0.72 -11.40 -17.79
N VAL A 110 0.30 -10.21 -17.32
CA VAL A 110 -0.42 -10.06 -16.04
C VAL A 110 -1.83 -10.64 -16.14
N ALA A 111 -2.55 -10.40 -17.24
CA ALA A 111 -3.87 -10.96 -17.47
C ALA A 111 -3.84 -12.49 -17.57
N ASP A 112 -2.87 -13.05 -18.31
CA ASP A 112 -2.66 -14.49 -18.46
C ASP A 112 -2.34 -15.14 -17.11
N LYS A 113 -1.50 -14.49 -16.27
CA LYS A 113 -1.22 -14.95 -14.90
C LYS A 113 -2.44 -14.90 -14.00
N LYS A 114 -3.24 -13.83 -14.06
CA LYS A 114 -4.49 -13.73 -13.29
C LYS A 114 -5.50 -14.79 -13.70
N ALA A 115 -5.65 -15.04 -15.00
CA ALA A 115 -6.52 -16.09 -15.52
C ALA A 115 -6.07 -17.49 -15.07
N ALA A 116 -4.76 -17.75 -15.08
CA ALA A 116 -4.21 -19.02 -14.58
C ALA A 116 -4.45 -19.19 -13.07
N SER A 117 -4.22 -18.15 -12.26
CA SER A 117 -4.49 -18.18 -10.81
C SER A 117 -5.96 -18.34 -10.48
N GLU A 118 -6.84 -17.65 -11.21
CA GLU A 118 -8.29 -17.82 -11.06
C GLU A 118 -8.73 -19.25 -11.39
N ALA A 119 -8.25 -19.82 -12.50
CA ALA A 119 -8.56 -21.19 -12.88
C ALA A 119 -8.08 -22.20 -11.82
N TRP A 120 -6.87 -22.00 -11.28
CA TRP A 120 -6.32 -22.82 -10.22
C TRP A 120 -7.16 -22.72 -8.93
N LEU A 121 -7.51 -21.50 -8.47
CA LEU A 121 -8.31 -21.31 -7.26
C LEU A 121 -9.72 -21.89 -7.40
N ARG A 122 -10.34 -21.75 -8.57
CA ARG A 122 -11.64 -22.39 -8.85
C ARG A 122 -11.53 -23.90 -8.75
N ASN A 123 -10.52 -24.49 -9.39
CA ASN A 123 -10.30 -25.93 -9.32
C ASN A 123 -9.99 -26.41 -7.90
N PHE A 124 -9.16 -25.66 -7.16
CA PHE A 124 -8.87 -25.96 -5.76
C PHE A 124 -10.14 -25.91 -4.90
N CYS A 125 -10.94 -24.85 -4.98
CA CYS A 125 -12.20 -24.73 -4.23
C CYS A 125 -13.24 -25.81 -4.63
N GLU A 126 -13.21 -26.28 -5.88
CA GLU A 126 -14.11 -27.36 -6.35
C GLU A 126 -13.69 -28.75 -5.85
N ASN A 127 -12.39 -28.97 -5.59
CA ASN A 127 -11.83 -30.28 -5.28
C ASN A 127 -11.27 -30.40 -3.85
N SER A 128 -11.28 -29.31 -3.08
CA SER A 128 -10.97 -29.30 -1.65
C SER A 128 -12.27 -29.22 -0.85
N ASP A 129 -12.20 -29.63 0.41
CA ASP A 129 -13.30 -29.45 1.38
C ASP A 129 -13.28 -28.02 1.94
N GLY A 130 -12.98 -27.02 1.10
CA GLY A 130 -12.73 -25.64 1.48
C GLY A 130 -13.87 -24.68 1.15
N PRO A 131 -13.68 -23.36 1.34
CA PRO A 131 -14.70 -22.37 1.00
C PRO A 131 -14.95 -22.34 -0.51
N SER A 132 -16.18 -21.98 -0.89
CA SER A 132 -16.47 -21.70 -2.30
C SER A 132 -15.58 -20.56 -2.82
N TYR A 133 -15.20 -20.64 -4.09
CA TYR A 133 -14.37 -19.62 -4.74
C TYR A 133 -14.92 -18.20 -4.52
N ASP A 134 -16.23 -18.01 -4.70
CA ASP A 134 -16.85 -16.70 -4.56
C ASP A 134 -16.76 -16.16 -3.13
N ASN A 135 -16.93 -17.02 -2.12
CA ASN A 135 -16.82 -16.61 -0.72
C ASN A 135 -15.36 -16.30 -0.35
N LEU A 136 -14.42 -17.11 -0.82
CA LEU A 136 -12.99 -16.89 -0.63
C LEU A 136 -12.55 -15.53 -1.21
N ILE A 137 -12.93 -15.23 -2.45
CA ILE A 137 -12.54 -13.97 -3.10
C ILE A 137 -13.21 -12.76 -2.44
N LYS A 138 -14.49 -12.86 -2.07
CA LYS A 138 -15.18 -11.78 -1.33
C LYS A 138 -14.49 -11.49 0.00
N ALA A 139 -14.15 -12.54 0.75
CA ALA A 139 -13.51 -12.39 2.05
C ALA A 139 -12.10 -11.79 1.94
N ALA A 140 -11.33 -12.18 0.91
CA ALA A 140 -10.01 -11.63 0.63
C ALA A 140 -10.05 -10.15 0.18
N LEU A 141 -11.02 -9.78 -0.66
CA LEU A 141 -11.20 -8.40 -1.12
C LEU A 141 -11.71 -7.46 -0.02
N ASN A 142 -12.40 -7.99 1.00
CA ASN A 142 -12.85 -7.21 2.16
C ASN A 142 -11.73 -6.94 3.19
N GLY A 143 -10.48 -7.30 2.88
CA GLY A 143 -9.29 -6.86 3.61
C GLY A 143 -9.10 -7.47 4.99
N GLY A 144 -9.77 -8.58 5.33
CA GLY A 144 -9.67 -9.18 6.67
C GLY A 144 -10.16 -8.24 7.79
N ALA A 145 -11.08 -7.32 7.49
CA ALA A 145 -11.70 -6.48 8.51
C ALA A 145 -12.45 -7.36 9.53
N TRP A 146 -12.13 -7.16 10.81
CA TRP A 146 -12.90 -7.69 11.92
C TRP A 146 -14.30 -7.08 11.85
N ALA A 147 -15.28 -7.93 11.61
CA ALA A 147 -16.69 -7.61 11.55
C ALA A 147 -17.18 -6.79 12.75
N ASP A 148 -17.30 -5.48 12.61
CA ASP A 148 -17.92 -4.58 13.60
C ASP A 148 -19.33 -4.10 13.21
N GLU A 149 -19.88 -4.56 12.09
CA GLU A 149 -21.28 -4.34 11.73
C GLU A 149 -22.02 -5.65 11.37
N GLU A 150 -23.31 -5.65 11.68
CA GLU A 150 -24.31 -6.75 11.65
C GLU A 150 -24.54 -7.39 10.26
N ASP A 151 -23.68 -7.12 9.28
CA ASP A 151 -23.79 -7.54 7.86
C ASP A 151 -22.53 -8.27 7.32
N SER A 152 -21.66 -8.73 8.22
CA SER A 152 -20.31 -9.26 7.93
C SER A 152 -20.24 -10.73 7.48
N TYR A 153 -21.03 -11.11 6.48
CA TYR A 153 -21.12 -12.51 6.02
C TYR A 153 -19.86 -13.05 5.29
N TYR A 154 -18.79 -12.25 5.13
CA TYR A 154 -17.56 -12.64 4.41
C TYR A 154 -16.30 -11.98 5.00
N SER A 155 -15.79 -12.54 6.11
CA SER A 155 -14.53 -12.13 6.73
C SER A 155 -13.52 -13.28 6.75
N ILE A 156 -12.24 -12.94 6.87
CA ILE A 156 -11.13 -13.90 7.01
C ILE A 156 -10.64 -13.84 8.46
N SER A 157 -10.39 -14.99 9.06
CA SER A 157 -9.62 -15.12 10.30
C SER A 157 -8.32 -15.91 10.05
N ILE A 158 -7.26 -15.52 10.74
CA ILE A 158 -6.02 -16.31 10.81
C ILE A 158 -5.72 -16.49 12.29
N GLU A 159 -5.90 -17.70 12.79
CA GLU A 159 -5.74 -18.05 14.20
C GLU A 159 -4.96 -19.36 14.32
N ASP A 160 -3.93 -19.39 15.15
CA ASP A 160 -3.12 -20.58 15.44
C ASP A 160 -2.64 -21.35 14.19
N GLY A 161 -2.22 -20.63 13.15
CA GLY A 161 -1.75 -21.22 11.89
C GLY A 161 -2.85 -21.82 11.00
N HIS A 162 -4.12 -21.52 11.30
CA HIS A 162 -5.28 -21.91 10.51
C HIS A 162 -5.94 -20.71 9.84
N PHE A 163 -6.54 -20.94 8.69
CA PHE A 163 -7.26 -19.93 7.91
C PHE A 163 -8.76 -20.18 7.93
N GLY A 164 -9.52 -19.24 8.46
CA GLY A 164 -10.98 -19.27 8.48
C GLY A 164 -11.57 -18.33 7.44
N VAL A 165 -12.65 -18.77 6.80
CA VAL A 165 -13.55 -17.90 6.03
C VAL A 165 -14.90 -17.96 6.73
N TYR A 166 -15.32 -16.83 7.30
CA TYR A 166 -16.55 -16.77 8.09
C TYR A 166 -17.78 -17.11 7.24
N GLY A 167 -18.71 -17.88 7.81
CA GLY A 167 -19.92 -18.33 7.10
C GLY A 167 -19.70 -19.52 6.17
N THR A 168 -18.54 -20.16 6.19
CA THR A 168 -18.27 -21.40 5.46
C THR A 168 -17.65 -22.46 6.37
N ASP A 169 -18.12 -23.70 6.22
CA ASP A 169 -17.47 -24.86 6.79
C ASP A 169 -16.34 -25.29 5.84
N ALA A 170 -15.09 -25.17 6.29
CA ALA A 170 -13.91 -25.44 5.49
C ALA A 170 -12.92 -26.29 6.27
N HIS A 171 -12.40 -27.33 5.61
CA HIS A 171 -11.51 -28.34 6.17
C HIS A 171 -10.37 -28.66 5.21
N GLY A 172 -9.29 -29.17 5.77
CA GLY A 172 -8.19 -29.74 5.00
C GLY A 172 -6.98 -28.83 4.84
N GLU A 173 -6.01 -29.36 4.11
CA GLU A 173 -4.70 -28.74 3.91
C GLU A 173 -4.77 -27.66 2.82
N ILE A 174 -4.05 -26.57 3.06
CA ILE A 174 -3.89 -25.45 2.14
C ILE A 174 -2.48 -25.56 1.53
N PRO A 175 -2.37 -25.90 0.23
CA PRO A 175 -1.09 -25.92 -0.46
C PRO A 175 -0.42 -24.55 -0.41
N SER A 176 0.91 -24.50 -0.30
CA SER A 176 1.64 -23.23 -0.20
C SER A 176 1.42 -22.29 -1.40
N GLU A 177 1.19 -22.84 -2.59
CA GLU A 177 0.90 -22.10 -3.83
C GLU A 177 -0.48 -21.40 -3.83
N PHE A 178 -1.40 -21.82 -2.95
CA PHE A 178 -2.70 -21.18 -2.76
C PHE A 178 -2.56 -19.67 -2.49
N TRP A 179 -1.64 -19.32 -1.60
CA TRP A 179 -1.41 -17.94 -1.19
C TRP A 179 -0.87 -17.08 -2.33
N ASP A 180 -0.03 -17.66 -3.18
CA ASP A 180 0.52 -16.96 -4.36
C ASP A 180 -0.58 -16.69 -5.40
N HIS A 181 -1.50 -17.64 -5.58
CA HIS A 181 -2.65 -17.47 -6.46
C HIS A 181 -3.66 -16.44 -5.91
N LEU A 182 -3.95 -16.49 -4.61
CA LEU A 182 -4.86 -15.56 -3.95
C LEU A 182 -4.33 -14.12 -3.97
N GLU A 183 -3.03 -13.94 -3.67
CA GLU A 183 -2.36 -12.64 -3.75
C GLU A 183 -2.33 -12.11 -5.19
N ALA A 184 -2.00 -12.96 -6.18
CA ALA A 184 -1.96 -12.56 -7.58
C ALA A 184 -3.31 -12.03 -8.10
N LEU A 185 -4.42 -12.58 -7.58
CA LEU A 185 -5.77 -12.22 -8.00
C LEU A 185 -6.32 -11.00 -7.25
N THR A 186 -6.20 -11.00 -5.92
CA THR A 186 -6.88 -10.05 -5.02
C THR A 186 -5.96 -8.96 -4.47
N GLY A 187 -4.64 -9.16 -4.52
CA GLY A 187 -3.66 -8.31 -3.84
C GLY A 187 -3.62 -8.49 -2.32
N PHE A 188 -4.43 -9.40 -1.76
CA PHE A 188 -4.44 -9.72 -0.34
C PHE A 188 -3.13 -10.42 0.05
N LYS A 189 -2.41 -9.86 1.02
CA LYS A 189 -1.17 -10.42 1.55
C LYS A 189 -1.37 -10.82 3.00
N VAL A 190 -1.05 -12.07 3.31
CA VAL A 190 -1.02 -12.57 4.67
C VAL A 190 0.40 -12.50 5.23
N THR A 191 0.53 -12.13 6.51
CA THR A 191 1.82 -12.08 7.20
C THR A 191 2.33 -13.49 7.52
N GLU A 192 1.40 -14.40 7.78
CA GLU A 192 1.64 -15.83 8.01
C GLU A 192 0.78 -16.61 7.01
N ARG A 193 1.32 -17.71 6.46
CA ARG A 193 0.64 -18.55 5.47
C ARG A 193 0.15 -19.84 6.16
N PRO A 194 -1.10 -19.89 6.66
CA PRO A 194 -1.70 -21.10 7.20
C PRO A 194 -1.58 -22.29 6.26
N GLU A 195 -1.36 -23.46 6.85
CA GLU A 195 -1.28 -24.73 6.14
C GLU A 195 -2.62 -25.49 6.18
N TYR A 196 -3.60 -25.02 6.96
CA TYR A 196 -4.88 -25.70 7.15
C TYR A 196 -6.04 -24.69 7.24
N PHE A 197 -7.22 -25.11 6.82
CA PHE A 197 -8.46 -24.37 7.10
C PHE A 197 -8.85 -24.52 8.58
N SER A 198 -9.38 -23.45 9.19
CA SER A 198 -9.92 -23.54 10.55
C SER A 198 -11.35 -24.07 10.52
N CYS A 199 -11.59 -25.13 11.29
CA CYS A 199 -12.94 -25.56 11.62
C CYS A 199 -13.53 -24.54 12.62
N SER A 200 -14.27 -23.55 12.13
CA SER A 200 -15.05 -22.65 12.99
C SER A 200 -16.52 -22.71 12.59
N CYS A 201 -17.28 -23.41 13.42
CA CYS A 201 -18.75 -23.50 13.40
C CYS A 201 -19.40 -22.22 13.88
#